data_AF-A0A845TXK0-F1
#
_entry.id   AF-A0A845TXK0-F1
#
_cell.length_a   1.000
_cell.length_b   1.000
_cell.length_c   1.000
_cell.angle_alpha   90.00
_cell.angle_beta   90.00
_cell.angle_gamma   90.00
#
_symmetry.space_group_name_H-M   'P 1'
#
loop_
_entity.id
_entity.type
_entity.pdbx_description
1 polymer ?
#
loop_
_entity_poly.entity_id
_entity_poly.type
_entity_poly.pdbx_seq_one_letter_code
_entity_poly.pdbx_strand_id
1 'polypeptide(L)'
;MDTDNNGLPSRSVLGDVFDRTFRALDGKPDTFKTKATTVRSSSKVIELTQTYIVQTVRQREEGDTVFIEYIGKEGSLRLALPPCVADTIARQRDALSGKVRSTIAKATMAQRKADGYVPNFKAKKKS
;
A
#
# COMPACT_ATOMS: atom_id res chain seq x y z
N MET A 1 -10.55 22.08 19.72
CA MET A 1 -11.28 21.75 18.48
C MET A 1 -11.39 23.05 17.72
N ASP A 2 -10.60 23.22 16.66
CA ASP A 2 -10.63 24.44 15.86
C ASP A 2 -11.91 24.44 15.02
N THR A 3 -12.83 25.33 15.34
CA THR A 3 -14.08 25.57 14.60
C THR A 3 -13.84 26.65 13.56
N ASP A 4 -14.41 26.50 12.37
CA ASP A 4 -14.48 27.60 11.41
C ASP A 4 -15.46 28.69 11.89
N ASN A 5 -15.50 29.82 11.17
CA ASN A 5 -16.37 30.97 11.49
C ASN A 5 -17.88 30.65 11.53
N ASN A 6 -18.28 29.42 11.17
CA ASN A 6 -19.67 28.95 11.14
C ASN A 6 -19.96 27.85 12.18
N GLY A 7 -19.04 27.57 13.11
CA GLY A 7 -19.26 26.58 14.17
C GLY A 7 -19.31 25.13 13.69
N LEU A 8 -18.89 24.87 12.45
CA LEU A 8 -18.69 23.51 11.95
C LEU A 8 -17.29 23.03 12.36
N PRO A 9 -17.11 21.73 12.64
CA PRO A 9 -15.78 21.19 12.88
C PRO A 9 -14.94 21.47 11.63
N SER A 10 -13.79 22.14 11.78
CA SER A 10 -12.94 22.48 10.64
C SER A 10 -12.63 21.22 9.84
N ARG A 11 -13.19 21.12 8.63
CA ARG A 11 -12.87 20.02 7.73
C ARG A 11 -11.44 20.21 7.28
N SER A 12 -10.61 19.20 7.52
CA SER A 12 -9.28 19.21 6.92
C SER A 12 -9.41 19.26 5.40
N VAL A 13 -8.59 20.08 4.75
CA VAL A 13 -8.54 20.19 3.27
C VAL A 13 -8.39 18.80 2.63
N LEU A 14 -7.65 17.91 3.28
CA LEU A 14 -7.44 16.53 2.85
C LEU A 14 -8.73 15.69 2.92
N GLY A 15 -9.52 15.82 3.98
CA GLY A 15 -10.83 15.19 4.09
C GLY A 15 -11.82 15.71 3.03
N ASP A 16 -11.76 17.00 2.73
CA ASP A 16 -12.55 17.61 1.65
C ASP A 16 -12.21 17.04 0.27
N VAL A 17 -10.92 16.87 -0.04
CA VAL A 17 -10.46 16.24 -1.28
C VAL A 17 -10.89 14.78 -1.32
N PHE A 18 -10.81 14.07 -0.20
CA PHE A 18 -11.29 12.69 -0.09
C PHE A 18 -12.77 12.57 -0.48
N ASP A 19 -13.65 13.34 0.18
CA ASP A 19 -15.09 13.23 0.00
C ASP A 19 -15.51 13.63 -1.43
N ARG A 20 -14.89 14.68 -1.98
CA ARG A 20 -15.15 15.12 -3.37
C ARG A 20 -14.71 14.07 -4.38
N THR A 21 -13.50 13.54 -4.22
CA THR A 21 -12.97 12.53 -5.14
C THR A 21 -13.79 11.24 -5.06
N PHE A 22 -14.14 10.80 -3.85
CA PHE A 22 -14.94 9.60 -3.67
C PHE A 22 -16.32 9.74 -4.34
N ARG A 23 -17.03 10.85 -4.11
CA ARG A 23 -18.31 11.12 -4.77
C ARG A 23 -18.21 11.23 -6.28
N ALA A 24 -17.10 11.77 -6.78
CA ALA A 24 -16.87 11.89 -8.23
C ALA A 24 -16.63 10.54 -8.91
N LEU A 25 -16.30 9.49 -8.14
CA LEU A 25 -16.04 8.15 -8.66
C LEU A 25 -17.16 7.17 -8.33
N ASP A 26 -17.86 7.34 -7.21
CA ASP A 26 -18.89 6.40 -6.80
C ASP A 26 -20.10 6.42 -7.74
N GLY A 27 -20.53 5.23 -8.18
CA GLY A 27 -21.69 5.06 -9.06
C GLY A 27 -21.45 5.36 -10.54
N LYS A 28 -20.21 5.68 -10.96
CA LYS A 28 -19.88 5.80 -12.39
C LYS A 28 -19.83 4.42 -13.07
N PRO A 29 -20.34 4.29 -14.31
CA PRO A 29 -20.42 3.00 -15.00
C PRO A 29 -19.05 2.34 -15.26
N ASP A 30 -17.98 3.15 -15.40
CA ASP A 30 -16.62 2.67 -15.68
C ASP A 30 -15.72 2.54 -14.43
N THR A 31 -16.35 2.49 -13.25
CA THR A 31 -15.63 2.35 -11.98
C THR A 31 -15.91 1.01 -11.31
N PHE A 32 -14.86 0.40 -10.78
CA PHE A 32 -14.93 -0.81 -9.97
C PHE A 32 -14.37 -0.50 -8.60
N LYS A 33 -15.11 -0.82 -7.53
CA LYS A 33 -14.67 -0.56 -6.15
C LYS A 33 -14.45 -1.84 -5.39
N THR A 34 -13.40 -1.87 -4.57
CA THR A 34 -13.24 -2.91 -3.54
C THR A 34 -14.16 -2.63 -2.36
N LYS A 35 -14.41 -3.65 -1.55
CA LYS A 35 -15.02 -3.47 -0.23
C LYS A 35 -14.00 -2.75 0.67
N ALA A 36 -14.48 -1.77 1.44
CA ALA A 36 -13.66 -1.13 2.46
C ALA A 36 -13.12 -2.19 3.44
N THR A 37 -11.82 -2.17 3.66
CA THR A 37 -11.11 -3.14 4.49
C THR A 37 -10.48 -2.42 5.67
N THR A 38 -10.86 -2.84 6.88
CA THR A 38 -10.30 -2.30 8.12
C THR A 38 -9.06 -3.09 8.52
N VAL A 39 -7.93 -2.41 8.61
CA VAL A 39 -6.63 -2.93 9.01
C VAL A 39 -6.25 -2.31 10.35
N ARG A 40 -6.11 -3.13 11.39
CA ARG A 40 -5.53 -2.70 12.66
C ARG A 40 -4.03 -2.97 12.65
N SER A 41 -3.25 -1.93 12.87
CA SER A 41 -1.80 -2.01 12.98
C SER A 41 -1.38 -1.67 14.40
N SER A 42 -0.72 -2.60 15.08
CA SER A 42 -0.06 -2.35 16.34
C SER A 42 1.45 -2.24 16.11
N SER A 43 2.02 -1.07 16.38
CA SER A 43 3.47 -0.91 16.34
C SER A 43 4.06 -1.37 17.68
N LYS A 44 4.90 -2.41 17.65
CA LYS A 44 5.62 -2.89 18.85
C LYS A 44 6.62 -1.88 19.40
N VAL A 45 7.03 -0.90 18.60
CA VAL A 45 8.07 0.08 18.98
C VAL A 45 7.47 1.26 19.75
N ILE A 46 6.22 1.61 19.47
CA ILE A 46 5.58 2.83 20.01
C ILE A 46 4.39 2.48 20.90
N GLU A 47 4.06 1.19 21.07
CA GLU A 47 2.85 0.70 21.77
C GLU A 47 1.55 1.40 21.34
N LEU A 48 1.51 1.92 20.11
CA LEU A 48 0.35 2.58 19.54
C LEU A 48 -0.43 1.62 18.66
N THR A 49 -1.74 1.56 18.88
CA THR A 49 -2.69 0.89 17.98
C THR A 49 -3.30 1.93 17.06
N GLN A 50 -3.21 1.68 15.76
CA GLN A 50 -3.73 2.53 14.71
C GLN A 50 -4.69 1.71 13.84
N THR A 51 -5.79 2.32 13.41
CA THR A 51 -6.76 1.68 12.51
C THR A 51 -6.75 2.40 11.18
N TYR A 52 -6.68 1.63 10.10
CA TYR A 52 -6.77 2.11 8.73
C TYR A 52 -8.00 1.48 8.08
N ILE A 53 -8.82 2.27 7.42
CA ILE A 53 -9.89 1.79 6.55
C ILE A 53 -9.45 2.11 5.13
N VAL A 54 -9.23 1.08 4.32
CA VAL A 54 -8.70 1.22 2.97
C VAL A 54 -9.74 0.73 1.97
N GLN A 55 -9.95 1.54 0.93
CA GLN A 55 -10.79 1.19 -0.20
C GLN A 55 -10.13 1.63 -1.49
N THR A 56 -10.22 0.83 -2.54
CA THR A 56 -9.66 1.16 -3.85
C THR A 56 -10.79 1.26 -4.85
N VAL A 57 -10.75 2.30 -5.68
CA VAL A 57 -11.63 2.46 -6.84
C VAL A 57 -10.77 2.47 -8.09
N ARG A 58 -11.00 1.52 -8.98
CA ARG A 58 -10.36 1.42 -10.29
C ARG A 58 -11.26 2.07 -11.34
N GLN A 59 -10.74 3.08 -12.01
CA GLN A 59 -11.27 3.58 -13.28
C GLN A 59 -10.58 2.85 -14.43
N ARG A 60 -11.34 2.41 -15.43
CA ARG A 60 -10.83 1.56 -16.51
C ARG A 60 -9.59 2.12 -17.21
N GLU A 61 -9.58 3.41 -17.48
CA GLU A 61 -8.51 4.08 -18.26
C GLU A 61 -7.57 4.92 -17.40
N GLU A 62 -8.03 5.38 -16.23
CA GLU A 62 -7.23 6.25 -15.35
C GLU A 62 -6.43 5.48 -14.29
N GLY A 63 -6.85 4.25 -13.95
CA GLY A 63 -6.19 3.41 -12.96
C GLY A 63 -6.79 3.51 -11.55
N ASP A 64 -5.96 3.25 -10.54
CA ASP A 64 -6.41 3.00 -9.16
C ASP A 64 -6.34 4.23 -8.27
N THR A 65 -7.48 4.72 -7.82
CA THR A 65 -7.54 5.69 -6.71
C THR A 65 -7.68 4.94 -5.39
N VAL A 66 -6.80 5.21 -4.42
CA VAL A 66 -6.80 4.55 -3.11
C VAL A 66 -7.27 5.52 -2.04
N PHE A 67 -8.36 5.19 -1.37
CA PHE A 67 -8.94 5.91 -0.27
C PHE A 67 -8.46 5.30 1.05
N ILE A 68 -7.90 6.13 1.93
CA ILE A 68 -7.39 5.73 3.24
C ILE A 68 -8.01 6.64 4.29
N GLU A 69 -8.68 6.04 5.26
CA GLU A 69 -9.07 6.68 6.51
C GLU A 69 -8.23 6.12 7.64
N TYR A 70 -7.44 6.99 8.26
CA TYR A 70 -6.62 6.71 9.43
C TYR A 70 -7.34 7.17 10.68
N ILE A 71 -7.34 6.32 11.71
CA ILE A 71 -7.87 6.60 13.04
C ILE A 71 -6.79 6.22 14.06
N GLY A 72 -6.29 7.21 14.79
CA GLY A 72 -5.27 7.05 15.81
C GLY A 72 -5.53 7.91 17.04
N LYS A 73 -4.59 7.86 17.98
CA LYS A 73 -4.67 8.60 19.26
C LYS A 73 -4.74 10.12 19.07
N GLU A 74 -4.07 10.63 18.04
CA GLU A 74 -3.94 12.06 17.75
C GLU A 74 -5.11 12.61 16.91
N GLY A 75 -5.97 11.73 16.39
CA GLY A 75 -7.12 12.11 15.59
C GLY A 75 -7.36 11.19 14.41
N SER A 76 -8.14 11.69 13.45
CA SER A 76 -8.43 10.99 12.21
C SER A 76 -7.98 11.79 11.01
N LEU A 77 -7.52 11.09 9.97
CA LEU A 77 -7.06 11.67 8.71
C LEU A 77 -7.66 10.88 7.55
N ARG A 78 -8.14 11.57 6.53
CA ARG A 78 -8.66 10.96 5.30
C ARG A 78 -7.85 11.42 4.10
N LEU A 79 -7.43 10.47 3.27
CA LEU A 79 -6.56 10.69 2.12
C LEU A 79 -7.09 9.94 0.90
N ALA A 80 -7.14 10.61 -0.25
CA ALA A 80 -7.35 10.00 -1.54
C ALA A 80 -6.04 10.05 -2.34
N LEU A 81 -5.44 8.89 -2.56
CA LEU A 81 -4.22 8.75 -3.36
C LEU A 81 -4.61 8.64 -4.83
N PRO A 82 -4.11 9.52 -5.70
CA PRO A 82 -4.41 9.47 -7.12
C PRO A 82 -3.72 8.26 -7.80
N PRO A 83 -4.15 7.88 -9.02
CA PRO A 83 -3.63 6.71 -9.73
C PRO A 83 -2.12 6.65 -9.90
N CYS A 84 -1.47 7.78 -10.19
CA CYS A 84 -0.02 7.83 -10.34
C CYS A 84 0.74 7.45 -9.05
N VAL A 85 0.19 7.83 -7.89
CA VAL A 85 0.78 7.51 -6.58
C VAL A 85 0.53 6.05 -6.24
N ALA A 86 -0.68 5.54 -6.48
CA ALA A 86 -1.01 4.13 -6.26
C ALA A 86 -0.15 3.19 -7.12
N ASP A 87 0.03 3.50 -8.41
CA ASP A 87 0.90 2.75 -9.32
C ASP A 87 2.37 2.80 -8.84
N THR A 88 2.84 3.96 -8.41
CA THR A 88 4.20 4.10 -7.86
C THR A 88 4.41 3.20 -6.64
N ILE A 89 3.46 3.17 -5.70
CA ILE A 89 3.51 2.30 -4.52
C ILE A 89 3.54 0.82 -4.93
N ALA A 90 2.71 0.42 -5.90
CA ALA A 90 2.69 -0.95 -6.41
C ALA A 90 4.04 -1.35 -7.01
N ARG A 91 4.63 -0.51 -7.87
CA ARG A 91 5.96 -0.75 -8.47
C ARG A 91 7.06 -0.84 -7.42
N GLN A 92 7.02 0.02 -6.40
CA GLN A 92 7.98 -0.02 -5.29
C GLN A 92 7.87 -1.34 -4.50
N ARG A 93 6.65 -1.81 -4.22
CA ARG A 93 6.41 -3.10 -3.55
C ARG A 93 6.99 -4.26 -4.36
N ASP A 94 6.78 -4.26 -5.67
CA ASP A 94 7.25 -5.35 -6.54
C ASP A 94 8.77 -5.33 -6.68
N ALA A 95 9.39 -4.15 -6.76
CA ALA A 95 10.83 -3.97 -6.77
C ALA A 95 11.48 -4.47 -5.47
N LEU A 96 10.90 -4.13 -4.31
CA LEU A 96 11.37 -4.62 -3.00
C LEU A 96 11.26 -6.15 -2.91
N SER A 97 10.16 -6.72 -3.38
CA SER A 97 9.97 -8.17 -3.43
C SER A 97 11.03 -8.86 -4.31
N GLY A 98 11.38 -8.25 -5.44
CA GLY A 98 12.50 -8.70 -6.28
C GLY A 98 13.84 -8.64 -5.56
N LYS A 99 14.13 -7.53 -4.88
CA LYS A 99 15.38 -7.34 -4.12
C LYS A 99 15.53 -8.36 -2.99
N VAL A 100 14.48 -8.58 -2.21
CA VAL A 100 14.48 -9.57 -1.12
C VAL A 100 14.71 -10.98 -1.66
N ARG A 101 13.99 -11.39 -2.71
CA ARG A 101 14.18 -12.70 -3.34
C ARG A 101 15.62 -12.89 -3.85
N SER A 102 16.21 -11.86 -4.46
CA SER A 102 17.60 -11.91 -4.93
C SER A 102 18.58 -12.09 -3.77
N THR A 103 18.41 -11.36 -2.67
CA THR A 103 19.26 -11.48 -1.48
C THR A 103 19.19 -12.87 -0.88
N ILE A 104 17.98 -13.41 -0.71
CA ILE A 104 17.78 -14.77 -0.18
C ILE A 104 18.43 -15.80 -1.11
N ALA A 105 18.20 -15.71 -2.43
CA ALA A 105 18.79 -16.64 -3.39
C ALA A 105 20.34 -16.64 -3.35
N LYS A 106 20.96 -15.45 -3.22
CA LYS A 106 22.41 -15.33 -3.07
C LYS A 106 22.90 -15.97 -1.77
N ALA A 107 22.22 -15.72 -0.66
CA ALA A 107 22.54 -16.32 0.64
C ALA A 107 22.43 -17.86 0.59
N THR A 108 21.34 -18.38 0.02
CA THR A 108 21.14 -19.83 -0.16
C THR A 108 22.22 -20.44 -1.05
N MET A 109 22.63 -19.78 -2.14
CA MET A 109 23.71 -20.28 -3.01
C MET A 109 25.08 -20.23 -2.32
N ALA A 110 25.35 -19.21 -1.51
CA ALA A 110 26.56 -19.14 -0.69
C ALA A 110 26.60 -20.29 0.32
N GLN A 111 25.48 -20.57 0.99
CA GLN A 111 25.35 -21.70 1.91
C GLN A 111 25.57 -23.03 1.19
N ARG A 112 24.89 -23.26 0.06
CA ARG A 112 25.09 -24.47 -0.77
C ARG A 112 26.56 -24.66 -1.17
N LYS A 113 27.25 -23.58 -1.54
CA LYS A 113 28.68 -23.65 -1.87
C LYS A 113 29.53 -24.01 -0.65
N ALA A 114 29.22 -23.45 0.52
CA ALA A 114 29.88 -23.80 1.78
C ALA A 114 29.65 -25.27 2.16
N ASP A 115 28.44 -25.78 1.91
CA ASP A 115 28.05 -27.18 2.14
C ASP A 115 28.60 -28.14 1.06
N GLY A 116 29.45 -27.66 0.15
CA GLY A 116 30.11 -28.48 -0.88
C GLY A 116 29.22 -28.88 -2.07
N TYR A 117 28.04 -28.26 -2.23
CA TYR A 117 27.14 -28.54 -3.34
C TYR A 117 27.77 -28.15 -4.70
N VAL A 118 27.90 -29.13 -5.60
CA VAL A 118 28.30 -28.91 -7.00
C VAL A 118 27.05 -28.92 -7.89
N PRO A 119 26.74 -27.82 -8.60
CA PRO A 119 25.57 -27.77 -9.47
C PRO A 119 25.63 -28.81 -10.61
N ASN A 120 24.51 -29.47 -10.89
CA ASN A 120 24.41 -30.53 -11.93
C ASN A 120 24.89 -30.10 -13.33
N PHE A 121 24.83 -28.81 -13.67
CA PHE A 121 25.33 -28.30 -14.96
C PHE A 121 26.87 -28.28 -15.05
N LYS A 122 27.59 -28.32 -13.91
CA LYS A 122 29.05 -28.54 -13.88
C LYS A 122 29.43 -30.03 -13.82
N ALA A 123 28.51 -30.90 -13.36
CA ALA A 123 28.75 -32.34 -13.25
C ALA A 123 28.69 -33.07 -14.61
N LYS A 124 28.00 -32.52 -15.62
CA LYS A 124 27.90 -33.09 -16.98
C LYS A 124 28.95 -32.56 -17.96
N LYS A 125 30.22 -32.53 -17.55
CA LYS A 125 31.35 -32.32 -18.48
C LYS A 125 32.29 -33.54 -18.43
N LYS A 126 31.79 -34.70 -18.85
CA LYS A 126 32.59 -35.84 -19.31
C LYS A 126 31.88 -36.44 -20.53
N SER A 127 32.57 -36.44 -21.67
CA SER A 127 32.24 -37.23 -22.86
C SER A 127 32.51 -38.70 -22.60
#